data_AF-A0A6V7XSQ1-F1
#
_entry.id   AF-A0A6V7XSQ1-F1
#
_cell.length_a   1.000
_cell.length_b   1.000
_cell.length_c   1.000
_cell.angle_alpha   90.00
_cell.angle_beta   90.00
_cell.angle_gamma   90.00
#
_symmetry.space_group_name_H-M   'P 1'
#
loop_
_entity.id
_entity.type
_entity.pdbx_description
1 polymer ?
#
loop_
_entity_poly.entity_id
_entity_poly.type
_entity_poly.pdbx_seq_one_letter_code
_entity_poly.pdbx_strand_id
1 'polypeptide(L)' 'MLVSSSRDKIILWQLDESGSVLTGKPLKSLHGHGHFVSDVVMSFDGQYALSGSWDKTLRL' A
#
# COMPACT_ATOMS: atom_id res chain seq x y z
N MET A 1 -8.64 -4.61 -4.22
CA MET A 1 -7.86 -3.93 -3.15
C MET A 1 -6.75 -3.15 -3.84
N LEU A 2 -6.55 -1.89 -3.46
CA LEU A 2 -5.55 -1.02 -4.09
C LEU A 2 -4.52 -0.61 -3.05
N VAL A 3 -3.25 -0.62 -3.41
CA VAL A 3 -2.15 -0.19 -2.55
C VAL A 3 -1.47 1.00 -3.18
N SER A 4 -1.18 2.00 -2.37
CA SER A 4 -0.43 3.17 -2.79
C SER A 4 0.67 3.43 -1.78
N SER A 5 1.91 3.54 -2.27
CA SER A 5 3.06 3.97 -1.49
C SER A 5 3.28 5.47 -1.66
N SER A 6 3.66 6.11 -0.56
CA SER A 6 4.06 7.50 -0.45
C SER A 6 5.44 7.57 0.22
N ARG A 7 5.93 8.78 0.48
CA ARG A 7 7.27 9.07 0.99
C ARG A 7 7.64 8.28 2.25
N ASP A 8 6.71 8.06 3.16
CA ASP A 8 6.96 7.39 4.45
C ASP A 8 5.86 6.40 4.82
N LYS A 9 4.82 6.35 4.00
CA LYS A 9 3.56 5.68 4.31
C LYS A 9 3.10 4.86 3.14
N ILE A 10 2.55 3.69 3.44
CA ILE A 10 1.84 2.88 2.48
C ILE A 10 0.40 2.80 2.93
N ILE A 11 -0.52 3.15 2.04
CA ILE A 11 -1.95 3.15 2.32
C ILE A 11 -2.60 2.02 1.53
N LEU A 12 -3.35 1.20 2.27
CA LEU A 12 -4.22 0.17 1.75
C LEU A 12 -5.62 0.75 1.57
N TRP A 13 -6.17 0.59 0.37
CA TRP A 13 -7.48 1.08 -0.03
C TRP A 13 -8.41 -0.09 -0.39
N GLN A 14 -9.60 -0.07 0.18
CA GLN A 14 -10.70 -0.91 -0.27
C GLN A 14 -11.52 -0.11 -1.27
N LEU A 15 -11.59 -0.62 -2.50
CA LEU A 15 -12.47 -0.05 -3.50
C LEU A 15 -13.87 -0.61 -3.28
N ASP A 16 -14.83 0.29 -3.15
CA ASP A 16 -16.25 -0.03 -3.13
C ASP A 16 -16.80 0.25 -4.53
N GLU A 17 -17.25 -0.80 -5.20
CA GLU A 17 -17.80 -0.76 -6.56
C GLU A 17 -19.34 -0.62 -6.56
N SER A 18 -19.92 -0.26 -5.42
CA SER A 18 -21.36 -0.12 -5.20
C SER A 18 -22.06 0.93 -6.08
N GLY A 19 -21.37 1.71 -6.90
CA GLY A 19 -21.98 2.72 -7.76
C GLY A 19 -21.13 3.11 -8.99
N SER A 20 -21.62 4.05 -9.79
CA SER A 20 -20.98 4.53 -11.03
C SER A 20 -19.61 5.19 -10.82
N VAL A 21 -19.17 5.37 -9.57
CA VAL A 21 -17.88 5.96 -9.19
C VAL A 21 -17.17 5.00 -8.26
N LEU A 22 -15.96 4.59 -8.66
CA LEU A 22 -15.05 3.84 -7.80
C LEU A 22 -14.62 4.71 -6.63
N THR A 23 -15.13 4.42 -5.44
CA THR A 23 -14.73 5.12 -4.21
C THR A 23 -13.84 4.23 -3.38
N GLY A 24 -12.66 4.74 -3.01
CA GLY A 24 -11.70 4.04 -2.16
C GLY A 24 -11.85 4.47 -0.70
N LYS A 25 -12.11 3.52 0.20
CA LYS A 25 -11.99 3.73 1.64
C LYS A 25 -10.59 3.31 2.11
N PRO A 26 -9.85 4.16 2.85
CA PRO A 26 -8.57 3.76 3.40
C PRO A 26 -8.79 2.72 4.52
N LEU A 27 -8.26 1.52 4.34
CA LEU A 27 -8.31 0.41 5.30
C LEU A 27 -7.25 0.56 6.38
N LYS A 28 -6.00 0.81 5.96
CA LYS A 28 -4.85 0.78 6.85
C LYS A 28 -3.73 1.67 6.32
N SER A 29 -3.03 2.31 7.23
CA SER A 29 -1.78 3.02 6.94
C SER A 29 -0.61 2.29 7.60
N LEU A 30 0.27 1.75 6.78
CA LEU A 30 1.49 1.07 7.20
C LEU A 30 2.60 2.11 7.32
N HIS A 31 3.17 2.19 8.52
CA HIS A 31 4.27 3.08 8.86
C HIS A 31 5.45 2.22 9.33
N GLY A 32 6.68 2.64 9.02
CA GLY A 32 7.88 1.91 9.47
C GLY A 32 9.10 2.05 8.57
N HIS A 33 8.92 2.59 7.36
CA HIS A 33 10.06 2.97 6.52
C HIS A 33 10.65 4.30 6.99
N GLY A 34 11.97 4.33 7.12
CA GLY A 34 12.71 5.53 7.53
C GLY A 34 12.96 6.50 6.37
N HIS A 35 12.64 6.10 5.15
CA HIS A 35 12.86 6.87 3.94
C HIS A 35 11.81 6.54 2.86
N PHE A 36 11.90 7.24 1.72
CA PHE A 36 11.07 7.06 0.53
C PHE A 36 10.90 5.59 0.12
N VAL A 37 9.64 5.14 0.17
CA VAL A 37 9.23 3.87 -0.42
C VAL A 37 9.32 4.01 -1.93
N SER A 38 10.20 3.23 -2.55
CA SER A 38 10.41 3.25 -3.98
C SER A 38 9.38 2.41 -4.72
N ASP A 39 8.98 1.29 -4.12
CA ASP A 39 8.07 0.35 -4.77
C ASP A 39 7.25 -0.45 -3.75
N VAL A 40 6.06 -0.87 -4.17
CA VAL A 40 5.17 -1.74 -3.40
C VAL A 40 4.46 -2.71 -4.33
N VAL A 41 4.55 -3.99 -4.02
CA VAL A 41 3.91 -5.06 -4.78
C VAL A 41 2.97 -5.84 -3.87
N MET A 42 1.78 -6.14 -4.36
CA MET A 42 0.87 -7.04 -3.66
C MET A 42 1.04 -8.47 -4.14
N SER A 43 0.95 -9.40 -3.20
CA SER A 43 0.78 -10.80 -3.52
C SER A 43 -0.57 -11.02 -4.21
N PHE A 44 -0.64 -12.01 -5.10
CA PHE A 44 -1.86 -12.36 -5.84
C PHE A 44 -2.99 -12.81 -4.91
N ASP A 45 -2.65 -13.41 -3.78
CA ASP A 45 -3.61 -13.80 -2.73
C ASP A 45 -4.15 -12.61 -1.93
N GLY A 46 -3.61 -11.40 -2.13
CA GLY A 46 -4.02 -10.19 -1.43
C GLY A 46 -3.73 -10.20 0.07
N GLN A 47 -2.99 -11.19 0.59
CA GLN A 47 -2.71 -11.30 2.02
C GLN A 47 -1.45 -10.54 2.43
N TYR A 48 -0.50 -10.39 1.50
CA TYR A 48 0.78 -9.76 1.76
C TYR A 48 1.06 -8.63 0.78
N ALA A 49 1.75 -7.60 1.26
CA ALA A 49 2.23 -6.50 0.45
C ALA A 49 3.71 -6.27 0.75
N LEU A 50 4.57 -6.49 -0.24
CA LEU A 50 6.00 -6.27 -0.11
C LEU A 50 6.31 -4.82 -0.49
N SER A 51 7.00 -4.10 0.39
CA SER A 51 7.46 -2.74 0.14
C SER A 51 8.98 -2.63 0.21
N GLY A 52 9.55 -1.92 -0.76
CA GLY A 52 10.96 -1.58 -0.82
C GLY A 52 11.16 -0.09 -0.58
N SER A 53 12.11 0.25 0.29
CA SER A 53 12.49 1.65 0.56
C SER A 53 13.98 1.88 0.35
N TRP A 54 14.31 3.15 0.12
CA TRP A 54 15.69 3.65 0.06
C TRP A 54 16.44 3.56 1.40
N ASP A 55 15.75 3.21 2.49
CA ASP A 55 16.38 2.90 3.78
C ASP A 55 17.16 1.56 3.80
N LYS A 56 17.30 0.92 2.61
CA LYS A 56 17.94 -0.40 2.42
C LYS A 56 17.19 -1.53 3.12
N THR A 57 15.92 -1.32 3.46
CA THR A 57 15.05 -2.35 4.04
C THR A 57 13.93 -2.73 3.08
N LEU A 58 13.57 -4.01 3.13
CA LEU A 58 12.38 -4.58 2.53
C LEU A 58 11.45 -4.99 3.67
N ARG A 59 10.16 -4.70 3.55
CA ARG A 59 9.13 -5.08 4.52
C ARG A 59 7.99 -5.83 3.81
N LEU A 60 7.35 -6.75 4.53
CA LEU A 60 6.23 -7.57 4.08
C LEU A 60 5.02 -7.35 4.99
#